data_AF-I9NGL3-F1
#
_entry.id   AF-I9NGL3-F1
#
_cell.length_a   1.000
_cell.length_b   1.000
_cell.length_c   1.000
_cell.angle_alpha   90.00
_cell.angle_beta   90.00
_cell.angle_gamma   90.00
#
_symmetry.space_group_name_H-M   'P 1'
#
loop_
_entity.id
_entity.type
_entity.pdbx_description
1 polymer ?
#
loop_
_entity_poly.entity_id
_entity_poly.type
_entity_poly.pdbx_seq_one_letter_code
_entity_poly.pdbx_strand_id
1 'polypeptide(L)'
;MDAARTTEKDYDMATIGSFTASGNGFSGTIKTLNLNVKATIRAVERTSEKGPDYRILAGATEFGAGWKKTSNEGRDYLSVKLDDPSFPAPIYATLIEVEGEEGLSLKSPALSTIDWRPEIVIDGGSRAPSNLPPQRSLLLLSEAAIRRI
;
A
#
# COMPACT_ATOMS: atom_id res chain seq x y z
N MET A 1 -32.92 2.17 -17.48
CA MET A 1 -31.55 1.74 -17.88
C MET A 1 -30.61 2.48 -16.96
N ASP A 2 -30.33 1.91 -15.78
CA ASP A 2 -29.42 2.52 -14.81
C ASP A 2 -28.01 2.00 -15.07
N ALA A 3 -27.10 2.94 -15.33
CA ALA A 3 -25.69 2.64 -15.50
C ALA A 3 -25.12 2.12 -14.19
N ALA A 4 -24.48 0.95 -14.25
CA ALA A 4 -23.75 0.36 -13.14
C ALA A 4 -22.68 1.35 -12.65
N ARG A 5 -22.91 1.96 -11.49
CA ARG A 5 -21.84 2.58 -10.70
C ARG A 5 -20.94 1.44 -10.23
N THR A 6 -19.83 1.24 -10.94
CA THR A 6 -18.69 0.46 -10.44
C THR A 6 -18.24 1.16 -9.17
N THR A 7 -18.55 0.58 -8.03
CA THR A 7 -18.08 1.05 -6.73
C THR A 7 -16.61 0.69 -6.65
N GLU A 8 -15.74 1.65 -6.98
CA GLU A 8 -14.40 1.72 -6.38
C GLU A 8 -14.69 1.73 -4.88
N LYS A 9 -14.57 0.56 -4.23
CA LYS A 9 -14.73 0.48 -2.79
C LYS A 9 -13.67 1.43 -2.23
N ASP A 10 -14.12 2.55 -1.64
CA ASP A 10 -13.31 3.41 -0.79
C ASP A 10 -12.85 2.55 0.39
N TYR A 11 -11.79 1.77 0.17
CA TYR A 11 -11.00 1.22 1.24
C TYR A 11 -10.35 2.42 1.90
N ASP A 12 -10.61 2.65 3.18
CA ASP A 12 -9.86 3.63 3.95
C ASP A 12 -8.37 3.26 3.81
N MET A 13 -7.63 4.07 3.10
CA MET A 13 -6.19 3.92 2.94
C MET A 13 -5.52 4.80 4.00
N ALA A 14 -4.62 4.24 4.79
CA ALA A 14 -3.88 4.99 5.80
C ALA A 14 -2.80 5.83 5.13
N THR A 15 -2.80 7.14 5.37
CA THR A 15 -1.71 8.01 4.91
C THR A 15 -0.51 7.82 5.84
N ILE A 16 0.58 7.29 5.28
CA ILE A 16 1.82 6.99 5.98
C ILE A 16 2.98 7.85 5.50
N GLY A 17 2.73 8.85 4.66
CA GLY A 17 3.74 9.80 4.24
C GLY A 17 3.22 10.90 3.34
N SER A 18 4.01 11.97 3.27
CA SER A 18 3.75 13.14 2.44
C SER A 18 5.03 13.50 1.72
N PHE A 19 4.91 13.75 0.41
CA PHE A 19 6.03 13.98 -0.49
C PHE A 19 5.74 15.16 -1.41
N THR A 20 6.81 15.77 -1.92
CA THR A 20 6.77 16.72 -3.02
C THR A 20 7.69 16.25 -4.13
N ALA A 21 7.39 16.63 -5.37
CA ALA A 21 8.30 16.44 -6.48
C ALA A 21 9.61 17.21 -6.22
N SER A 22 10.74 16.60 -6.55
CA SER A 22 12.07 17.17 -6.36
C SER A 22 13.04 16.61 -7.38
N GLY A 23 13.38 17.41 -8.40
CA GLY A 23 14.25 16.98 -9.49
C GLY A 23 13.66 15.79 -10.24
N ASN A 24 14.41 14.68 -10.33
CA ASN A 24 13.98 13.45 -11.00
C ASN A 24 13.24 12.45 -10.08
N GLY A 25 12.82 12.90 -8.90
CA GLY A 25 12.21 12.05 -7.88
C GLY A 25 11.32 12.81 -6.93
N PHE A 26 11.24 12.33 -5.69
CA PHE A 26 10.40 12.90 -4.65
C PHE A 26 11.16 13.00 -3.34
N SER A 27 10.85 14.01 -2.53
CA SER A 27 11.38 14.16 -1.17
C SER A 27 10.21 14.35 -0.20
N GLY A 28 10.31 13.76 0.98
CA GLY A 28 9.20 13.76 1.92
C GLY A 28 9.50 13.10 3.25
N THR A 29 8.45 12.73 3.95
CA THR A 29 8.53 12.01 5.22
C THR A 29 7.64 10.78 5.16
N ILE A 30 8.14 9.66 5.68
CA ILE A 30 7.34 8.47 5.96
C ILE A 30 7.15 8.38 7.48
N LYS A 31 5.90 8.29 7.90
CA LYS A 31 5.50 8.26 9.30
C LYS A 31 4.46 7.17 9.56
N THR A 32 4.80 6.26 10.45
CA THR A 32 3.90 5.28 11.07
C THR A 32 4.03 5.39 12.59
N LEU A 33 3.36 4.53 13.37
CA LEU A 33 3.50 4.54 14.84
C LEU A 33 4.95 4.31 15.30
N ASN A 34 5.73 3.51 14.55
CA ASN A 34 7.09 3.11 14.92
C ASN A 34 8.17 3.68 13.98
N LEU A 35 7.79 4.42 12.95
CA LEU A 35 8.70 4.96 11.94
C LEU A 35 8.46 6.46 11.77
N ASN A 36 9.52 7.26 11.77
CA ASN A 36 9.45 8.67 11.40
C ASN A 36 10.77 9.06 10.73
N VAL A 37 10.80 9.01 9.41
CA VAL A 37 12.02 9.22 8.63
C VAL A 37 11.80 10.20 7.49
N LYS A 38 12.78 11.07 7.27
CA LYS A 38 12.89 11.80 6.01
C LYS A 38 13.32 10.81 4.93
N ALA A 39 12.60 10.80 3.82
CA ALA A 39 12.82 9.87 2.73
C ALA A 39 12.97 10.59 1.40
N THR A 40 13.83 10.06 0.53
CA THR A 40 13.91 10.45 -0.89
C THR A 40 13.58 9.26 -1.75
N ILE A 41 12.74 9.46 -2.76
CA ILE A 41 12.40 8.48 -3.79
C ILE A 41 13.14 8.91 -5.06
N ARG A 42 14.15 8.16 -5.49
CA ARG A 42 15.04 8.54 -6.61
C ARG A 42 14.85 7.63 -7.79
N ALA A 43 14.65 8.20 -8.97
CA ALA A 43 14.61 7.42 -10.20
C ALA A 43 15.94 6.69 -10.42
N VAL A 44 15.86 5.46 -10.90
CA VAL A 44 17.02 4.64 -11.26
C VAL A 44 16.86 4.08 -12.66
N GLU A 45 17.99 3.75 -13.29
CA GLU A 45 17.96 3.03 -14.56
C GLU A 45 17.45 1.60 -14.32
N ARG A 46 16.44 1.22 -15.11
CA ARG A 46 15.81 -0.09 -14.98
C ARG A 46 16.73 -1.16 -15.58
N THR A 47 17.23 -2.06 -14.74
CA THR A 47 18.14 -3.14 -15.17
C THR A 47 17.41 -4.40 -15.66
N SER A 48 16.10 -4.48 -15.47
CA SER A 48 15.25 -5.58 -15.95
C SER A 48 13.79 -5.16 -16.04
N GLU A 49 12.98 -5.86 -16.83
CA GLU A 49 11.54 -5.57 -16.96
C GLU A 49 10.80 -5.53 -15.62
N LYS A 50 11.18 -6.43 -14.69
CA LYS A 50 10.60 -6.50 -13.34
C LYS A 50 11.32 -5.62 -12.32
N GLY A 51 12.44 -4.99 -12.71
CA GLY A 51 13.23 -4.12 -11.85
C GLY A 51 12.47 -2.86 -11.44
N PRO A 52 12.91 -2.18 -10.38
CA PRO A 52 12.27 -0.97 -9.91
C PRO A 52 12.56 0.23 -10.82
N ASP A 53 11.62 1.15 -10.88
CA ASP A 53 11.79 2.47 -11.51
C ASP A 53 12.40 3.48 -10.52
N TYR A 54 12.22 3.25 -9.22
CA TYR A 54 12.70 4.10 -8.14
C TYR A 54 13.29 3.32 -6.98
N ARG A 55 14.27 3.91 -6.30
CA ARG A 55 14.78 3.48 -4.99
C ARG A 55 14.37 4.47 -3.91
N ILE A 56 14.11 3.97 -2.70
CA ILE A 56 13.64 4.76 -1.57
C ILE A 56 14.73 4.75 -0.50
N LEU A 57 15.20 5.94 -0.14
CA LEU A 57 16.34 6.11 0.75
C LEU A 57 15.99 6.96 1.96
N ALA A 58 16.52 6.58 3.13
CA ALA A 58 16.58 7.38 4.35
C ALA A 58 18.04 7.80 4.54
N GLY A 59 18.36 9.04 4.15
CA GLY A 59 19.76 9.46 4.02
C GLY A 59 20.47 8.66 2.93
N ALA A 60 21.48 7.88 3.32
CA ALA A 60 22.24 7.01 2.41
C ALA A 60 21.74 5.55 2.40
N THR A 61 20.83 5.17 3.30
CA THR A 61 20.35 3.80 3.43
C THR A 61 19.15 3.58 2.52
N GLU A 62 19.23 2.60 1.63
CA GLU A 62 18.09 2.15 0.84
C GLU A 62 17.21 1.19 1.66
N PHE A 63 15.89 1.41 1.65
CA PHE A 63 14.95 0.60 2.44
C PHE A 63 13.63 0.32 1.68
N GLY A 64 13.62 0.57 0.38
CA GLY A 64 12.44 0.33 -0.43
C GLY A 64 12.64 0.63 -1.91
N ALA A 65 11.61 0.30 -2.67
CA ALA A 65 11.58 0.44 -4.12
C ALA A 65 10.19 0.87 -4.61
N GLY A 66 10.17 1.50 -5.79
CA GLY A 66 8.95 1.95 -6.44
C GLY A 66 8.89 1.53 -7.91
N TRP A 67 7.68 1.25 -8.38
CA TRP A 67 7.36 0.89 -9.76
C TRP A 67 6.28 1.82 -10.29
N LYS A 68 6.52 2.43 -11.45
CA LYS A 68 5.49 3.22 -12.14
C LYS A 68 4.40 2.27 -12.64
N LYS A 69 3.15 2.65 -12.40
CA LYS A 69 1.98 1.92 -12.83
C LYS A 69 0.93 2.91 -13.31
N THR A 70 0.04 2.42 -14.16
CA THR A 70 -1.13 3.16 -14.61
C THR A 70 -2.36 2.33 -14.21
N SER A 71 -3.37 2.99 -13.65
CA SER A 71 -4.63 2.35 -13.26
C SER A 71 -5.45 1.98 -14.50
N ASN A 72 -6.50 1.18 -14.31
CA ASN A 72 -7.46 0.87 -15.38
C ASN A 72 -8.17 2.13 -15.90
N GLU A 73 -8.18 3.20 -15.11
CA GLU A 73 -8.79 4.50 -15.44
C GLU A 73 -7.77 5.47 -16.06
N GLY A 74 -6.55 5.01 -16.34
CA GLY A 74 -5.51 5.82 -16.97
C GLY A 74 -4.77 6.76 -16.01
N ARG A 75 -4.94 6.61 -14.69
CA ARG A 75 -4.24 7.43 -13.69
C ARG A 75 -2.87 6.83 -13.36
N ASP A 76 -1.82 7.62 -13.49
CA ASP A 76 -0.47 7.19 -13.10
C ASP A 76 -0.30 7.22 -11.59
N TYR A 77 0.42 6.23 -11.07
CA TYR A 77 0.76 6.13 -9.65
C TYR A 77 2.08 5.38 -9.47
N LEU A 78 2.68 5.52 -8.28
CA LEU A 78 3.84 4.71 -7.89
C LEU A 78 3.39 3.61 -6.94
N SER A 79 3.54 2.35 -7.37
CA SER A 79 3.46 1.22 -6.45
C SER A 79 4.76 1.16 -5.66
N VAL A 80 4.67 1.16 -4.33
CA VAL A 80 5.80 1.24 -3.40
C VAL A 80 5.85 0.00 -2.52
N LYS A 81 7.05 -0.54 -2.34
CA LYS A 81 7.36 -1.56 -1.35
C LYS A 81 8.47 -1.03 -0.43
N LEU A 82 8.19 -0.94 0.86
CA LEU A 82 9.18 -0.66 1.91
C LEU A 82 9.54 -2.00 2.56
N ASP A 83 10.82 -2.36 2.54
CA ASP A 83 11.30 -3.67 2.94
C ASP A 83 12.69 -3.52 3.55
N ASP A 84 12.71 -3.34 4.87
CA ASP A 84 13.91 -3.20 5.67
C ASP A 84 13.94 -4.32 6.72
N PRO A 85 15.12 -4.87 7.10
CA PRO A 85 15.22 -5.90 8.13
C PRO A 85 14.61 -5.52 9.48
N SER A 86 14.44 -4.24 9.79
CA SER A 86 13.75 -3.77 11.01
C SER A 86 12.23 -3.90 10.95
N PHE A 87 11.64 -4.15 9.78
CA PHE A 87 10.21 -4.36 9.63
C PHE A 87 9.85 -5.84 9.82
N PRO A 88 8.79 -6.16 10.57
CA PRO A 88 8.35 -7.54 10.74
C PRO A 88 7.83 -8.17 9.44
N ALA A 89 7.42 -7.34 8.47
CA ALA A 89 7.05 -7.73 7.11
C ALA A 89 7.14 -6.50 6.18
N PRO A 90 7.23 -6.70 4.85
CA PRO A 90 7.21 -5.59 3.90
C PRO A 90 5.92 -4.77 3.98
N ILE A 91 6.04 -3.45 3.84
CA ILE A 91 4.90 -2.52 3.76
C ILE A 91 4.67 -2.16 2.29
N TYR A 92 3.48 -2.46 1.79
CA TYR A 92 3.05 -2.06 0.45
C TYR A 92 2.23 -0.77 0.53
N ALA A 93 2.55 0.17 -0.34
CA ALA A 93 1.91 1.48 -0.38
C ALA A 93 1.79 1.99 -1.82
N THR A 94 1.03 3.06 -1.99
CA THR A 94 0.81 3.74 -3.25
C THR A 94 1.11 5.21 -3.06
N LEU A 95 2.00 5.78 -3.86
CA LEU A 95 2.20 7.23 -3.93
C LEU A 95 1.28 7.78 -5.02
N ILE A 96 0.41 8.72 -4.64
CA ILE A 96 -0.55 9.37 -5.52
C ILE A 96 -0.54 10.89 -5.28
N GLU A 97 -0.90 11.65 -6.30
CA GLU A 97 -1.15 13.09 -6.15
C GLU A 97 -2.34 13.33 -5.22
N VAL A 98 -2.28 14.43 -4.46
CA VAL A 98 -3.40 14.89 -3.64
C VAL A 98 -4.23 15.86 -4.48
N GLU A 99 -5.52 15.57 -4.63
CA GLU A 99 -6.41 16.42 -5.42
C GLU A 99 -6.50 17.83 -4.80
N GLY A 100 -6.19 18.86 -5.60
CA GLY A 100 -6.27 20.26 -5.19
C GLY A 100 -5.11 20.76 -4.34
N GLU A 101 -4.05 19.97 -4.12
CA GLU A 101 -2.87 20.37 -3.35
C GLU A 101 -1.57 20.14 -4.12
N GLU A 102 -0.56 21.00 -3.90
CA GLU A 102 0.80 20.74 -4.38
C GLU A 102 1.47 19.68 -3.49
N GLY A 103 1.28 18.40 -3.82
CA GLY A 103 1.90 17.32 -3.05
C GLY A 103 1.42 15.92 -3.43
N LEU A 104 2.11 14.92 -2.88
CA LEU A 104 1.79 13.51 -3.04
C LEU A 104 1.63 12.85 -1.67
N SER A 105 0.64 11.99 -1.55
CA SER A 105 0.40 11.16 -0.37
C SER A 105 0.87 9.73 -0.60
N LEU A 106 1.66 9.22 0.33
CA LEU A 106 1.99 7.79 0.38
C LEU A 106 0.96 7.09 1.25
N LYS A 107 0.18 6.20 0.65
CA LYS A 107 -0.94 5.53 1.32
C LYS A 107 -0.75 4.02 1.35
N SER A 108 -0.86 3.40 2.53
CA SER A 108 -0.92 1.95 2.67
C SER A 108 -2.36 1.49 2.89
N PRO A 109 -2.74 0.24 2.55
CA PRO A 109 -4.03 -0.31 2.96
C PRO A 109 -4.22 -0.18 4.48
N ALA A 110 -5.39 0.28 4.94
CA ALA A 110 -5.67 0.25 6.39
C ALA A 110 -5.88 -1.19 6.86
N LEU A 111 -5.76 -1.40 8.17
CA LEU A 111 -5.96 -2.71 8.80
C LEU A 111 -7.34 -3.31 8.52
N SER A 112 -8.37 -2.50 8.24
CA SER A 112 -9.70 -2.96 7.81
C SER A 112 -9.72 -3.66 6.44
N THR A 113 -8.66 -3.46 5.64
CA THR A 113 -8.48 -4.04 4.30
C THR A 113 -7.65 -5.32 4.33
N ILE A 114 -6.94 -5.58 5.43
CA ILE A 114 -6.20 -6.83 5.62
C ILE A 114 -7.19 -7.90 6.05
N ASP A 115 -7.67 -8.70 5.10
CA ASP A 115 -8.31 -9.97 5.41
C ASP A 115 -7.25 -10.86 6.07
N TRP A 116 -7.28 -10.94 7.40
CA TRP A 116 -6.41 -11.83 8.18
C TRP A 116 -6.77 -13.29 7.84
N ARG A 117 -6.22 -13.82 6.76
CA ARG A 117 -6.12 -15.27 6.56
C ARG A 117 -4.74 -15.70 7.06
N PRO A 118 -4.60 -16.21 8.30
CA PRO A 118 -3.39 -16.95 8.63
C PRO A 118 -3.30 -18.12 7.65
N GLU A 119 -2.20 -18.20 6.91
CA GLU A 119 -1.94 -19.31 6.01
C GLU A 119 -1.76 -20.56 6.89
N ILE A 120 -2.82 -21.36 7.03
CA ILE A 120 -2.70 -22.65 7.69
C ILE A 120 -1.93 -23.56 6.74
N VAL A 121 -0.62 -23.69 6.98
CA VAL A 121 0.18 -24.77 6.43
C VAL A 121 -0.25 -26.06 7.12
N ILE A 122 -1.05 -26.89 6.43
CA ILE A 122 -1.21 -28.29 6.79
C ILE A 122 -0.46 -29.11 5.75
N ASP A 123 0.49 -29.88 6.25
CA ASP A 123 1.35 -30.80 5.53
C ASP A 123 0.57 -31.76 4.63
N GLY A 124 1.14 -32.04 3.45
CA GLY A 124 0.79 -33.11 2.50
C GLY A 124 -0.69 -33.50 2.31
N GLY A 125 -1.39 -32.89 1.34
CA GLY A 125 -2.62 -33.47 0.79
C GLY A 125 -3.52 -32.52 0.01
N SER A 126 -3.49 -32.62 -1.32
CA SER A 126 -4.26 -31.80 -2.27
C SER A 126 -5.79 -31.80 -2.07
N ARG A 127 -6.38 -30.62 -1.83
CA ARG A 127 -7.46 -29.98 -2.62
C ARG A 127 -7.97 -28.70 -1.95
N ALA A 128 -7.95 -27.58 -2.68
CA ALA A 128 -8.77 -26.42 -2.33
C ALA A 128 -10.26 -26.75 -2.58
N PRO A 129 -11.20 -26.41 -1.68
CA PRO A 129 -12.63 -26.56 -1.95
C PRO A 129 -13.06 -25.54 -3.01
N SER A 130 -13.67 -26.04 -4.10
CA SER A 130 -14.04 -25.28 -5.29
C SER A 130 -15.28 -24.38 -5.15
N ASN A 131 -15.73 -24.09 -3.93
CA ASN A 131 -16.88 -23.21 -3.67
C ASN A 131 -16.61 -22.33 -2.45
N LEU A 132 -16.20 -21.08 -2.69
CA LEU A 132 -16.29 -20.00 -1.70
C LEU A 132 -17.64 -19.29 -1.87
N PRO A 133 -18.41 -19.08 -0.80
CA PRO A 133 -19.66 -18.31 -0.90
C PRO A 133 -19.38 -16.83 -1.19
N PRO A 134 -20.31 -16.13 -1.88
CA PRO A 134 -20.18 -14.70 -2.15
C PRO A 134 -20.31 -13.89 -0.86
N GLN A 135 -19.30 -13.06 -0.58
CA GLN A 135 -19.27 -12.15 0.56
C GLN A 135 -20.33 -11.05 0.39
N ARG A 136 -21.45 -11.13 1.13
CA ARG A 136 -22.35 -9.99 1.38
C ARG A 136 -22.88 -9.95 2.82
N SER A 137 -23.00 -8.69 3.27
CA SER A 137 -23.61 -8.11 4.47
C SER A 137 -23.00 -8.44 5.84
N LEU A 138 -22.10 -7.56 6.29
CA LEU A 138 -22.02 -7.16 7.70
C LEU A 138 -23.17 -6.15 7.94
N LEU A 139 -24.25 -6.61 8.55
CA LEU A 139 -25.20 -5.76 9.25
C LEU A 139 -25.41 -6.40 10.62
N LEU A 140 -25.15 -5.60 11.66
CA LEU A 140 -25.31 -5.90 13.09
C LEU A 140 -24.35 -6.94 13.68
N LEU A 141 -23.30 -6.45 14.36
CA LEU A 141 -23.29 -6.47 15.82
C LEU A 141 -22.32 -5.39 16.34
N SER A 142 -22.94 -4.49 17.12
CA SER A 142 -22.37 -3.47 17.96
C SER A 142 -21.50 -4.04 19.08
N GLU A 143 -20.54 -3.23 19.52
CA GLU A 143 -19.90 -3.22 20.86
C GLU A 143 -19.25 -4.54 21.34
N ALA A 144 -17.91 -4.59 21.28
CA ALA A 144 -17.04 -4.91 22.42
C ALA A 144 -15.59 -5.11 21.96
N ALA A 145 -14.77 -4.05 21.95
CA ALA A 145 -13.31 -4.17 22.06
C ALA A 145 -12.63 -2.83 22.40
N ILE A 146 -13.13 -2.10 23.40
CA ILE A 146 -12.31 -1.11 24.12
C ILE A 146 -12.57 -1.33 25.60
N ARG A 147 -11.74 -2.17 26.23
CA ARG A 147 -11.36 -2.08 27.65
C ARG A 147 -10.28 -3.12 27.96
N ARG A 148 -9.19 -2.64 28.58
CA ARG A 148 -7.96 -3.34 29.00
C ARG A 148 -7.04 -3.61 27.80
N ILE A 149 -5.83 -3.05 27.75
CA ILE A 149 -4.80 -2.91 28.79
C ILE A 149 -4.22 -1.50 28.78
#